data_AF-A0A353G582-F1
#
_entry.id   AF-A0A353G582-F1
#
_cell.length_a   1.000
_cell.length_b   1.000
_cell.length_c   1.000
_cell.angle_alpha   90.00
_cell.angle_beta   90.00
_cell.angle_gamma   90.00
#
_symmetry.space_group_name_H-M   'P 1'
#
loop_
_entity.id
_entity.type
_entity.pdbx_description
1 polymer ?
#
loop_
_entity_poly.entity_id
_entity_poly.type
_entity_poly.pdbx_seq_one_letter_code
_entity_poly.pdbx_strand_id
1 'polypeptide(L)'
;MPHKHNENRRHKIPKQKFKVTNWAIYNESLRRRGDLTVWISEDALIQWSAPQRKSRGGQRKYSDLAITMCLTLRIVYDQPLRQTQG
;
A
#
# COMPACT_ATOMS: atom_id res chain seq x y z
N MET A 1 -28.60 -6.86 25.97
CA MET A 1 -27.74 -5.86 25.29
C MET A 1 -26.95 -5.09 26.36
N PRO A 2 -25.62 -5.25 26.45
CA PRO A 2 -24.78 -4.75 27.55
C PRO A 2 -24.77 -3.22 27.76
N HIS A 3 -25.30 -2.44 26.82
CA HIS A 3 -25.20 -0.97 26.83
C HIS A 3 -26.53 -0.23 26.99
N LYS A 4 -27.66 -0.93 27.24
CA LYS A 4 -28.99 -0.30 27.33
C LYS A 4 -29.19 0.54 28.60
N HIS A 5 -28.59 0.15 29.72
CA HIS A 5 -28.86 0.78 31.02
C HIS A 5 -28.50 2.29 31.06
N ASN A 6 -27.48 2.70 30.29
CA ASN A 6 -26.97 4.08 30.29
C ASN A 6 -27.33 4.88 29.03
N GLU A 7 -28.25 4.39 28.20
CA GLU A 7 -28.59 4.99 26.91
C GLU A 7 -29.04 6.47 27.06
N ASN A 8 -29.93 6.74 28.02
CA ASN A 8 -30.44 8.08 28.33
C ASN A 8 -29.36 9.07 28.85
N ARG A 9 -28.20 8.58 29.29
CA ARG A 9 -27.10 9.40 29.86
C ARG A 9 -25.81 9.28 29.05
N ARG A 10 -25.84 8.63 27.88
CA ARG A 10 -24.66 8.38 27.04
C ARG A 10 -23.93 9.64 26.62
N HIS A 11 -24.66 10.74 26.43
CA HIS A 11 -24.10 12.05 26.09
C HIS A 11 -23.27 12.68 27.23
N LYS A 12 -23.41 12.20 28.47
CA LYS A 12 -22.63 12.66 29.64
C LYS A 12 -21.33 11.88 29.84
N ILE A 13 -21.17 10.74 29.19
CA ILE A 13 -19.97 9.90 29.29
C ILE A 13 -18.98 10.39 28.23
N PRO A 14 -17.82 10.95 28.62
CA PRO A 14 -16.82 11.38 27.66
C PRO A 14 -16.32 10.17 26.87
N LYS A 15 -16.26 10.30 25.55
CA LYS A 15 -15.71 9.24 24.69
C LYS A 15 -14.21 9.14 24.95
N GLN A 16 -13.73 7.94 25.23
CA GLN A 16 -12.30 7.67 25.28
C GLN A 16 -11.69 7.97 23.90
N LYS A 17 -10.66 8.82 23.88
CA LYS A 17 -9.93 9.17 22.66
C LYS A 17 -8.68 8.32 22.59
N PHE A 18 -8.56 7.50 21.55
CA PHE A 18 -7.37 6.72 21.28
C PHE A 18 -6.58 7.38 20.16
N LYS A 19 -5.25 7.41 20.30
CA LYS A 19 -4.32 7.81 19.24
C LYS A 19 -3.55 6.58 18.79
N VAL A 20 -3.65 6.23 17.51
CA VAL A 20 -2.86 5.14 16.94
C VAL A 20 -1.42 5.61 16.80
N THR A 21 -0.49 5.00 17.53
CA THR A 21 0.94 5.34 17.52
C THR A 21 1.78 4.37 16.68
N ASN A 22 1.26 3.17 16.43
CA ASN A 22 1.96 2.08 15.75
C ASN A 22 1.60 1.95 14.26
N TRP A 23 0.91 2.94 13.67
CA TRP A 23 0.40 2.84 12.30
C TRP A 23 1.50 2.52 11.28
N ALA A 24 2.67 3.16 11.39
CA ALA A 24 3.80 2.91 10.50
C ALA A 24 4.30 1.45 10.57
N ILE A 25 4.47 0.92 11.79
CA ILE A 25 4.92 -0.45 12.03
C ILE A 25 3.87 -1.45 11.51
N TYR A 26 2.60 -1.18 11.78
CA TYR A 26 1.51 -2.01 11.29
C TYR A 26 1.48 -2.04 9.75
N ASN A 27 1.55 -0.88 9.10
CA ASN A 27 1.56 -0.78 7.64
C ASN A 27 2.77 -1.49 7.01
N GLU A 28 3.95 -1.37 7.62
CA GLU A 28 5.15 -2.07 7.16
C GLU A 28 5.00 -3.59 7.28
N SER A 29 4.46 -4.08 8.40
CA SER A 29 4.15 -5.52 8.57
C SER A 29 3.17 -6.03 7.51
N LEU A 30 2.23 -5.17 7.08
CA LEU A 30 1.26 -5.48 6.06
C LEU A 30 1.85 -5.49 4.65
N ARG A 31 2.88 -4.66 4.36
CA ARG A 31 3.65 -4.70 3.11
C ARG A 31 4.50 -5.96 3.00
N ARG A 32 5.14 -6.37 4.10
CA ARG A 32 6.01 -7.57 4.14
C ARG A 32 5.27 -8.91 4.05
N ARG A 33 3.96 -8.93 4.28
CA ARG A 33 3.17 -10.16 4.05
C ARG A 33 3.18 -10.46 2.56
N GLY A 34 3.48 -11.70 2.18
CA GLY A 34 3.59 -12.06 0.76
C GLY A 34 4.82 -11.47 0.08
N ASP A 35 5.89 -11.19 0.83
CA ASP A 35 7.15 -10.77 0.22
C ASP A 35 7.64 -11.80 -0.81
N LEU A 36 8.06 -11.30 -1.97
CA LEU A 36 8.38 -12.11 -3.14
C LEU A 36 9.74 -11.67 -3.69
N THR A 37 10.67 -12.61 -3.79
CA THR A 37 11.95 -12.39 -4.48
C THR A 37 11.85 -12.97 -5.89
N VAL A 38 12.04 -12.12 -6.90
CA VAL A 38 12.01 -12.51 -8.31
C VAL A 38 13.32 -12.15 -9.00
N TRP A 39 13.71 -12.98 -9.96
CA TRP A 39 14.78 -12.65 -10.89
C TRP A 39 14.19 -11.93 -12.10
N ILE A 40 14.73 -10.77 -12.43
CA ILE A 40 14.31 -9.94 -13.56
C ILE A 40 15.40 -10.04 -14.63
N SER A 41 15.01 -10.18 -15.90
CA SER A 41 15.97 -10.18 -16.99
C SER A 41 16.64 -8.82 -17.16
N GLU A 42 17.87 -8.83 -17.66
CA GLU A 42 18.64 -7.59 -17.91
C GLU A 42 17.89 -6.63 -18.84
N ASP A 43 17.24 -7.16 -19.89
CA ASP A 43 16.46 -6.37 -20.84
C ASP A 43 15.30 -5.62 -20.18
N ALA A 44 14.65 -6.24 -19.20
CA ALA A 44 13.56 -5.62 -18.44
C ALA A 44 14.09 -4.58 -17.44
N LEU A 45 15.28 -4.80 -16.85
CA LEU A 45 15.94 -3.84 -15.97
C LEU A 45 16.32 -2.56 -16.72
N ILE A 46 16.87 -2.69 -17.93
CA ILE A 46 17.22 -1.54 -18.78
C ILE A 46 15.97 -0.68 -19.07
N GLN A 47 14.82 -1.33 -19.25
CA GLN A 47 13.55 -0.66 -19.54
C GLN A 47 12.73 -0.29 -18.29
N TRP A 48 13.29 -0.46 -17.09
CA TRP A 48 12.54 -0.31 -15.83
C TRP A 48 12.17 1.14 -15.52
N SER A 49 13.10 2.07 -15.79
CA SER A 49 12.91 3.49 -15.51
C SER A 49 12.13 4.18 -16.62
N ALA A 50 11.23 5.09 -16.26
CA ALA A 50 10.53 5.88 -17.26
C ALA A 50 11.49 6.89 -17.94
N PRO A 51 11.33 7.12 -19.25
CA PRO A 51 12.07 8.18 -19.93
C PRO A 51 11.65 9.56 -19.40
N GLN A 52 12.60 10.49 -19.36
CA GLN A 52 12.34 11.85 -18.91
C GLN A 52 11.33 12.53 -19.83
N ARG A 53 10.27 13.07 -19.24
CA ARG A 53 9.22 13.79 -19.95
C ARG A 53 9.64 15.24 -20.17
N LYS A 54 9.46 15.73 -21.41
CA LYS A 54 9.74 17.13 -21.79
C LYS A 54 8.56 18.09 -21.54
N SER A 55 7.37 17.56 -21.26
CA SER A 55 6.17 18.37 -21.00
C SER A 55 6.09 18.81 -19.54
N ARG A 56 5.28 19.84 -19.26
CA ARG A 56 4.96 20.27 -17.89
C ARG A 56 4.30 19.15 -17.07
N GLY A 57 4.60 19.10 -15.77
CA GLY A 57 4.09 18.13 -14.80
C GLY A 57 5.19 17.33 -14.09
N GLY A 58 4.79 16.42 -13.21
CA GLY A 58 5.72 15.52 -12.50
C GLY A 58 6.37 14.49 -13.44
N GLN A 59 7.60 14.08 -13.09
CA GLN A 59 8.32 13.02 -13.79
C GLN A 59 7.86 11.64 -13.30
N ARG A 60 7.63 10.71 -14.24
CA ARG A 60 7.41 9.31 -13.89
C ARG A 60 8.75 8.69 -13.50
N LYS A 61 8.76 7.83 -12.48
CA LYS A 61 9.95 7.07 -12.09
C LYS A 61 10.01 5.71 -12.79
N TYR A 62 8.87 5.04 -12.90
CA TYR A 62 8.74 3.70 -13.46
C TYR A 62 8.07 3.72 -14.84
N SER A 63 8.56 2.89 -15.74
CA SER A 63 8.00 2.70 -17.08
C SER A 63 6.68 1.94 -17.05
N ASP A 64 5.95 1.98 -18.16
CA ASP A 64 4.71 1.21 -18.31
C ASP A 64 4.98 -0.31 -18.26
N LEU A 65 6.16 -0.76 -18.71
CA LEU A 65 6.63 -2.14 -18.56
C LEU A 65 6.74 -2.54 -17.09
N ALA A 66 7.44 -1.74 -16.27
CA ALA A 66 7.62 -2.01 -14.85
C ALA A 66 6.27 -2.06 -14.11
N ILE A 67 5.37 -1.11 -14.41
CA ILE A 67 4.02 -1.08 -13.84
C ILE A 67 3.24 -2.34 -14.23
N THR A 68 3.27 -2.73 -15.50
CA THR A 68 2.59 -3.93 -16.00
C THR A 68 3.13 -5.18 -15.32
N MET A 69 4.45 -5.34 -15.20
CA MET A 69 5.07 -6.47 -14.50
C MET A 69 4.61 -6.56 -13.04
N CYS A 70 4.61 -5.45 -12.29
CA CYS A 70 4.11 -5.43 -10.91
C CYS A 70 2.63 -5.82 -10.81
N LEU A 71 1.79 -5.36 -11.73
CA LEU A 71 0.37 -5.73 -11.78
C LEU A 71 0.16 -7.20 -12.16
N THR A 72 1.00 -7.75 -13.05
CA THR A 72 0.96 -9.18 -13.39
C THR A 72 1.34 -10.03 -12.18
N LEU A 73 2.42 -9.71 -11.49
CA LEU A 73 2.82 -10.40 -10.25
C LEU A 73 1.70 -10.34 -9.21
N ARG A 74 1.06 -9.17 -9.09
CA ARG A 74 -0.10 -8.99 -8.22
C ARG A 74 -1.20 -10.01 -8.52
N ILE A 75 -1.56 -10.17 -9.78
CA ILE A 75 -2.66 -11.06 -10.21
C ILE A 75 -2.25 -12.53 -10.05
N VAL A 76 -1.03 -12.89 -10.46
CA VAL A 76 -0.53 -14.27 -10.43
C VAL A 76 -0.40 -14.81 -9.00
N TYR A 77 0.04 -13.97 -8.06
CA TYR A 77 0.24 -14.36 -6.66
C TYR A 77 -0.88 -13.89 -5.72
N ASP A 78 -2.00 -13.41 -6.28
CA ASP A 78 -3.16 -12.87 -5.53
C ASP A 78 -2.79 -11.85 -4.45
N GLN A 79 -1.85 -10.95 -4.76
CA GLN A 79 -1.37 -9.95 -3.81
C GLN A 79 -2.27 -8.70 -3.76
N PRO A 80 -2.51 -8.13 -2.57
CA PRO A 80 -3.00 -6.77 -2.44
C PRO A 80 -2.04 -5.75 -3.04
N LEU A 81 -2.57 -4.71 -3.71
CA LEU A 81 -1.76 -3.66 -4.37
C LEU A 81 -0.72 -3.01 -3.46
N ARG A 82 -1.01 -2.89 -2.16
CA ARG A 82 -0.09 -2.31 -1.17
C ARG A 82 1.23 -3.08 -1.01
N GLN A 83 1.25 -4.37 -1.36
CA GLN A 83 2.44 -5.24 -1.26
C GLN A 83 3.33 -5.12 -2.49
N THR A 84 2.75 -4.73 -3.63
CA THR A 84 3.46 -4.49 -4.89
C THR A 84 3.88 -3.02 -5.06
N GLN A 85 3.83 -2.22 -4.00
CA GLN A 85 4.28 -0.83 -4.00
C GLN A 85 5.76 -0.76 -3.62
N GLY A 86 6.59 -0.22 -4.52
CA GLY A 86 8.01 0.09 -4.34
C GLY A 86 8.24 1.56 -4.02
#